data_AF-A0A951YM73-F1
#
_entry.id   AF-A0A951YM73-F1
#
_cell.length_a   1.000
_cell.length_b   1.000
_cell.length_c   1.000
_cell.angle_alpha   90.00
_cell.angle_beta   90.00
_cell.angle_gamma   90.00
#
_symmetry.space_group_name_H-M   'P 1'
#
loop_
_entity.id
_entity.type
_entity.pdbx_description
1 polymer ?
#
loop_
_entity_poly.entity_id
_entity_poly.type
_entity_poly.pdbx_seq_one_letter_code
_entity_poly.pdbx_strand_id
1 'polypeptide(L)' 'MATPAIETIVKMLEFQPEEIQSQAAEYLQRWLAELEDEARWNEDFARSQMGLYESAREARKQIAENKAEPMDFDRL' A
#
# COMPACT_ATOMS: atom_id res chain seq x y z
N MET A 1 3.14 -19.28 17.05
CA MET A 1 3.56 -20.53 16.38
C MET A 1 3.33 -20.37 14.90
N ALA A 2 4.21 -20.91 14.05
CA ALA A 2 4.01 -20.91 12.61
C ALA A 2 2.85 -21.86 12.24
N THR A 3 2.21 -21.63 11.10
CA THR A 3 1.21 -22.58 10.57
C THR A 3 1.93 -23.74 9.88
N PRO A 4 1.29 -24.92 9.75
CA PRO A 4 1.88 -26.04 8.99
C PRO A 4 2.27 -25.67 7.54
N ALA A 5 1.56 -24.72 6.94
CA ALA A 5 1.88 -24.19 5.62
C ALA A 5 3.21 -23.43 5.61
N ILE A 6 3.44 -22.55 6.59
CA ILE A 6 4.72 -21.83 6.73
C ILE A 6 5.86 -22.80 7.01
N GLU A 7 5.67 -23.77 7.90
CA GLU A 7 6.68 -24.80 8.17
C GLU A 7 7.07 -25.60 6.91
N THR A 8 6.10 -25.88 6.05
CA THR A 8 6.34 -26.57 4.77
C THR A 8 7.16 -25.70 3.81
N ILE A 9 6.82 -24.42 3.68
CA ILE A 9 7.57 -23.47 2.83
C ILE A 9 9.01 -23.33 3.32
N VAL A 10 9.23 -23.19 4.63
CA VAL A 10 10.57 -23.12 5.23
C VAL A 10 11.39 -24.35 4.84
N LYS A 11 10.85 -25.56 5.02
CA LYS A 11 11.53 -26.80 4.61
C LYS A 11 11.85 -26.81 3.11
N MET A 12 10.91 -26.38 2.26
CA MET A 12 11.14 -26.32 0.81
C MET A 12 12.30 -25.38 0.45
N LEU A 13 12.44 -24.25 1.14
CA LEU A 13 13.53 -23.30 0.96
C LEU A 13 14.86 -23.86 1.48
N GLU A 14 14.87 -24.53 2.63
CA GLU A 14 16.08 -25.16 3.22
C GLU A 14 16.73 -26.19 2.27
N PHE A 15 15.94 -26.85 1.41
CA PHE A 15 16.47 -27.80 0.41
C PHE A 15 17.05 -27.15 -0.85
N GLN A 16 16.97 -25.82 -0.98
CA GLN A 16 17.53 -25.11 -2.14
C GLN A 16 18.99 -24.70 -1.91
N PRO A 17 19.76 -24.45 -2.99
CA PRO A 17 21.05 -23.76 -2.91
C PRO A 17 20.97 -22.41 -2.18
N GLU A 18 22.05 -22.00 -1.54
CA GLU A 18 22.13 -20.77 -0.74
C GLU A 18 21.78 -19.51 -1.56
N GLU A 19 22.16 -19.48 -2.84
CA GLU A 19 21.83 -18.37 -3.74
C GLU A 19 20.32 -18.26 -3.95
N ILE A 20 19.63 -19.39 -4.07
CA ILE A 20 18.18 -19.45 -4.23
C ILE A 20 17.48 -19.08 -2.92
N GLN A 21 17.99 -19.55 -1.77
CA GLN A 21 17.48 -19.16 -0.46
C GLN A 21 17.56 -17.64 -0.26
N SER A 22 18.70 -17.03 -0.62
CA SER A 22 18.94 -15.60 -0.50
C SER A 22 18.00 -14.79 -1.38
N GLN A 23 17.83 -15.19 -2.65
CA GLN A 23 16.88 -14.56 -3.56
C GLN A 23 15.44 -14.67 -3.04
N ALA A 24 15.03 -15.85 -2.60
CA ALA A 24 13.69 -16.07 -2.05
C ALA A 24 13.42 -15.19 -0.83
N ALA A 25 14.40 -15.04 0.07
CA ALA A 25 14.29 -14.16 1.23
C ALA A 25 14.07 -12.70 0.83
N GLU A 26 14.82 -12.22 -0.17
CA GLU A 26 14.68 -10.85 -0.67
C GLU A 26 13.30 -10.59 -1.30
N TYR A 27 12.81 -11.53 -2.11
CA TYR A 27 11.48 -11.42 -2.71
C TYR A 27 10.37 -11.44 -1.67
N LEU A 28 10.45 -12.36 -0.69
CA LEU A 28 9.47 -12.45 0.39
C LEU A 28 9.47 -11.20 1.26
N GLN A 29 10.64 -10.63 1.55
CA GLN A 29 10.74 -9.39 2.31
C GLN A 29 10.06 -8.22 1.57
N ARG A 30 10.31 -8.07 0.27
CA ARG A 30 9.65 -7.05 -0.54
C ARG A 30 8.14 -7.23 -0.60
N TRP A 31 7.69 -8.46 -0.86
CA TRP A 31 6.26 -8.76 -0.90
C TRP A 31 5.55 -8.50 0.44
N LEU A 32 6.18 -8.86 1.57
CA LEU A 32 5.63 -8.56 2.89
C LEU A 32 5.54 -7.05 3.14
N ALA A 33 6.56 -6.28 2.72
CA ALA A 33 6.53 -4.82 2.86
C ALA A 33 5.39 -4.18 2.05
N GLU A 34 5.12 -4.69 0.84
CA GLU A 34 3.96 -4.24 0.03
C GLU A 34 2.62 -4.55 0.73
N LEU A 35 2.48 -5.75 1.32
CA LEU A 35 1.28 -6.11 2.07
C LEU A 35 1.06 -5.22 3.30
N GLU A 36 2.13 -4.89 4.03
CA GLU A 36 2.07 -3.99 5.17
C GLU A 36 1.70 -2.56 4.75
N ASP A 37 2.24 -2.09 3.62
CA ASP A 37 1.91 -0.77 3.10
C ASP A 37 0.46 -0.66 2.64
N GLU A 38 -0.02 -1.66 1.92
CA GLU A 38 -1.43 -1.75 1.51
C GLU A 38 -2.36 -1.83 2.72
N ALA A 39 -1.98 -2.56 3.77
CA ALA A 39 -2.76 -2.62 5.01
C ALA A 39 -2.83 -1.24 5.70
N ARG A 40 -1.71 -0.52 5.79
CA ARG A 40 -1.69 0.87 6.31
C ARG A 40 -2.55 1.80 5.48
N TRP A 41 -2.40 1.75 4.15
CA TRP A 41 -3.20 2.54 3.22
C TRP A 41 -4.70 2.32 3.43
N ASN A 42 -5.12 1.05 3.54
CA ASN A 42 -6.53 0.73 3.75
C ASN A 42 -7.07 1.27 5.08
N GLU A 43 -6.28 1.21 6.14
CA GLU A 43 -6.65 1.76 7.45
C GLU A 43 -6.75 3.30 7.41
N ASP A 44 -5.75 3.97 6.86
CA ASP A 44 -5.71 5.43 6.73
C ASP A 44 -6.82 5.94 5.82
N PHE A 45 -7.07 5.24 4.71
CA PHE A 45 -8.16 5.56 3.80
C PHE A 45 -9.51 5.38 4.48
N ALA A 46 -9.75 4.25 5.16
CA ALA A 46 -11.01 3.99 5.87
C ALA A 46 -11.35 5.10 6.88
N ARG A 47 -10.33 5.66 7.57
CA ARG A 47 -10.50 6.77 8.51
C ARG A 47 -10.75 8.12 7.83
N SER A 48 -10.30 8.30 6.59
CA SER A 48 -10.34 9.59 5.88
C SER A 48 -11.45 9.71 4.82
N GLN A 49 -12.18 8.63 4.51
CA GLN A 49 -13.20 8.61 3.44
C GLN A 49 -14.20 9.78 3.50
N MET A 50 -14.75 10.07 4.68
CA MET A 50 -15.73 11.15 4.82
C MET A 50 -15.10 12.53 4.59
N GLY A 51 -13.87 12.74 5.08
CA GLY A 51 -13.14 13.99 4.86
C GLY A 51 -12.80 14.21 3.39
N LEU A 52 -12.39 13.14 2.69
CA LEU A 52 -12.15 13.17 1.25
C LEU A 52 -13.44 13.47 0.47
N TYR A 53 -14.57 12.86 0.86
CA TYR A 53 -15.86 13.12 0.24
C TYR A 53 -16.29 14.58 0.39
N GLU A 54 -16.25 15.14 1.60
CA GLU A 54 -16.64 16.53 1.83
C GLU A 54 -15.69 17.51 1.12
N SER A 55 -14.39 17.22 1.11
CA SER A 55 -13.41 18.04 0.38
C SER A 55 -13.67 18.04 -1.13
N ALA A 56 -13.96 16.87 -1.71
CA ALA A 56 -14.29 16.74 -3.12
C ALA A 56 -15.62 17.44 -3.47
N ARG A 57 -16.61 17.35 -2.57
CA ARG A 57 -17.89 18.03 -2.72
C ARG A 57 -17.71 19.56 -2.70
N GLU A 58 -16.93 20.08 -1.76
CA GLU A 58 -16.65 21.50 -1.66
C GLU A 58 -15.87 22.01 -2.89
N ALA A 59 -14.86 21.27 -3.35
CA ALA A 59 -14.13 21.61 -4.57
C ALA A 59 -15.06 21.73 -5.79
N ARG A 60 -16.02 20.80 -5.95
CA ARG A 60 -17.02 20.86 -7.03
C ARG A 60 -17.92 22.09 -6.91
N LYS A 61 -18.31 22.46 -5.69
CA LYS A 61 -19.10 23.67 -5.44
C LYS A 61 -18.31 24.92 -5.84
N GLN A 62 -17.04 25.01 -5.44
CA GLN A 62 -16.19 26.15 -5.79
C GLN A 62 -15.97 26.28 -7.31
N ILE A 63 -15.83 25.16 -8.03
CA ILE A 63 -15.79 25.16 -9.49
C ILE A 63 -17.09 25.71 -10.08
N ALA A 64 -18.26 25.25 -9.61
CA ALA A 64 -19.55 25.72 -10.08
C ALA A 64 -19.78 27.21 -9.79
N GLU A 65 -19.20 27.72 -8.70
CA GLU A 65 -19.24 29.14 -8.32
C GLU A 65 -18.15 29.98 -9.01
N ASN A 66 -17.34 29.41 -9.92
CA ASN A 66 -16.18 30.04 -10.57
C ASN A 66 -15.13 30.59 -9.57
N LYS A 67 -15.00 29.94 -8.41
CA LYS A 67 -14.03 30.28 -7.36
C LYS A 67 -12.79 29.39 -7.36
N ALA A 68 -12.74 28.38 -8.23
CA ALA A 68 -11.62 27.46 -8.33
C ALA A 68 -10.70 27.84 -9.49
N GLU A 69 -9.40 27.68 -9.28
CA GLU A 69 -8.36 27.79 -10.31
C GLU A 69 -7.73 26.41 -10.57
N PRO A 70 -7.23 26.13 -11.79
CA PRO A 70 -6.49 24.91 -12.06
C PRO A 70 -5.26 24.76 -11.15
N MET A 71 -4.94 23.53 -10.77
CA MET A 71 -3.76 23.23 -9.97
C MET A 71 -2.48 23.56 -10.76
N ASP A 72 -1.65 24.44 -10.19
CA ASP A 72 -0.35 24.81 -10.75
C ASP A 72 0.73 23.88 -10.17
N PHE A 73 1.18 22.92 -10.98
CA PHE A 73 2.15 21.92 -10.56
C PHE A 73 3.57 22.47 -10.39
N ASP A 74 3.88 23.65 -10.95
CA ASP A 74 5.20 24.27 -10.84
C ASP A 74 5.40 24.98 -9.48
N ARG A 75 4.34 25.04 -8.64
CA ARG A 75 4.34 25.69 -7.33
C ARG A 75 4.21 24.74 -6.14
N LEU A 76 4.27 23.43 -6.37
CA LEU A 76 4.22 22.38 -5.35
C LEU A 76 5.61 22.10 -4.77
#